data_AF-A0A4Q2IUI9-F1
#
_entry.id   AF-A0A4Q2IUI9-F1
#
_cell.length_a   1.000
_cell.length_b   1.000
_cell.length_c   1.000
_cell.angle_alpha   90.00
_cell.angle_beta   90.00
_cell.angle_gamma   90.00
#
_symmetry.space_group_name_H-M   'P 1'
#
loop_
_entity.id
_entity.type
_entity.pdbx_description
1 polymer ?
#
loop_
_entity_poly.entity_id
_entity_poly.type
_entity_poly.pdbx_seq_one_letter_code
_entity_poly.pdbx_strand_id
1 'polypeptide(L)'
;MTTLAGAKIRRFREERALTRAGFGAWYDTPGSTVQGWEEDGKRANAKVVNQIAANGIAHHADWFIPAPSLENAMAANWAPDSWKRAEARQLPDYPDADALDAATAQLASFPPLVFAGEARNLTAELAEVAAGRAFLLQGGDCAESFAEHSANNIRDTFRVLLQMAVVLTFASKLPTVKLGRMAGQFAKPRSAPMEAQDGVELPSYRGDIINDIAFTPDSRVPDPQRMIRGYSQSAATLNLLRAFATGGYANLHQVHRWTHDFMGRGPLAQKYADIADRISEALDFMSACGIDADSVPQLKATSFYTSHEALLLPYEQALTRQDSLTGDWYDTSAHFLWIGDRTRFEGSAHVEYLRGIRNPIGMKCGPSLEPDALLRLLDVLNPGRVPGRMTLITRYGHDKIEKHLPTLVRAVQREGHPVVWSCDPMHGNVIKAANGYKTRPFERILAEVRGFFAVHRAEGSFAGGIHAEMTGQNVTECTGGAVAVTEQALADRYHTYCDPRLNAGQSLELAFLLAEMLNAEMAERRRAAA
;
A
#
# COMPACT_ATOMS: atom_id res chain seq x y z
N MET A 1 7.89 37.61 1.97
CA MET A 1 7.52 36.18 2.10
C MET A 1 7.18 35.67 0.72
N THR A 2 7.79 34.58 0.27
CA THR A 2 7.51 33.97 -1.03
C THR A 2 6.02 33.63 -1.18
N THR A 3 5.44 33.88 -2.36
CA THR A 3 4.06 33.49 -2.71
C THR A 3 4.03 32.11 -3.34
N LEU A 4 2.88 31.44 -3.36
CA LEU A 4 2.67 30.18 -4.05
C LEU A 4 3.01 30.29 -5.53
N ALA A 5 2.69 31.42 -6.17
CA ALA A 5 3.12 31.71 -7.53
C ALA A 5 4.65 31.73 -7.63
N GLY A 6 5.34 32.39 -6.70
CA GLY A 6 6.79 32.40 -6.61
C GLY A 6 7.41 31.00 -6.47
N ALA A 7 6.81 30.15 -5.64
CA ALA A 7 7.25 28.76 -5.46
C ALA A 7 7.03 27.91 -6.72
N LYS A 8 5.85 28.04 -7.35
CA LYS A 8 5.53 27.36 -8.63
C LYS A 8 6.44 27.82 -9.76
N ILE A 9 6.73 29.12 -9.86
CA ILE A 9 7.66 29.69 -10.85
C ILE A 9 9.07 29.15 -10.64
N ARG A 10 9.58 29.18 -9.39
CA ARG A 10 10.90 28.65 -9.05
C ARG A 10 11.02 27.18 -9.46
N ARG A 11 10.01 26.38 -9.09
CA ARG A 11 9.94 24.96 -9.39
C ARG A 11 9.88 24.70 -10.90
N PHE A 12 8.99 25.36 -11.63
CA PHE A 12 8.88 25.26 -13.07
C PHE A 12 10.20 25.55 -13.79
N ARG A 13 10.92 26.57 -13.29
CA ARG A 13 12.22 26.99 -13.81
C ARG A 13 13.29 25.93 -13.55
N GLU A 14 13.38 25.43 -12.32
CA GLU A 14 14.38 24.43 -11.90
C GLU A 14 14.20 23.09 -12.61
N GLU A 15 12.95 22.62 -12.76
CA GLU A 15 12.60 21.39 -13.49
C GLU A 15 13.03 21.44 -14.97
N ARG A 16 13.16 22.64 -15.55
CA ARG A 16 13.55 22.86 -16.96
C ARG A 16 14.98 23.38 -17.12
N ALA A 17 15.77 23.36 -16.04
CA ALA A 17 17.13 23.92 -16.00
C ALA A 17 17.21 25.37 -16.54
N LEU A 18 16.12 26.14 -16.41
CA LEU A 18 16.08 27.52 -16.87
C LEU A 18 16.80 28.42 -15.87
N THR A 19 17.60 29.35 -16.36
CA THR A 19 18.10 30.44 -15.50
C THR A 19 16.98 31.44 -15.25
N ARG A 20 17.07 32.25 -14.19
CA ARG A 20 16.08 33.31 -13.94
C ARG A 20 15.98 34.30 -15.10
N ALA A 21 17.11 34.59 -15.75
CA ALA A 21 17.15 35.38 -16.97
C ALA A 21 16.46 34.66 -18.15
N GLY A 22 16.69 33.35 -18.31
CA GLY A 22 16.06 32.53 -19.34
C GLY A 22 14.53 32.44 -19.18
N PHE A 23 14.03 32.28 -17.95
CA PHE A 23 12.60 32.33 -17.67
C PHE A 23 12.03 33.75 -17.85
N GLY A 24 12.76 34.76 -17.39
CA GLY A 24 12.36 36.17 -17.53
C GLY A 24 12.23 36.61 -18.98
N ALA A 25 13.06 36.08 -19.89
CA ALA A 25 12.99 36.34 -21.32
C ALA A 25 11.65 35.94 -21.97
N TRP A 26 10.94 34.94 -21.41
CA TRP A 26 9.61 34.55 -21.91
C TRP A 26 8.55 35.63 -21.69
N TYR A 27 8.80 36.52 -20.73
CA TYR A 27 7.87 37.54 -20.27
C TYR A 27 8.46 38.96 -20.39
N ASP A 28 9.52 39.12 -21.18
CA ASP A 28 10.24 40.38 -21.39
C ASP A 28 10.59 41.08 -20.05
N THR A 29 11.15 40.30 -19.14
CA THR A 29 11.41 40.71 -17.75
C THR A 29 12.81 40.25 -17.31
N PRO A 30 13.59 41.08 -16.58
CA PRO A 30 14.93 40.69 -16.16
C PRO A 30 14.91 39.61 -15.06
N GLY A 31 15.98 38.82 -14.98
CA GLY A 31 16.09 37.73 -13.99
C GLY A 31 16.00 38.18 -12.52
N SER A 32 16.35 39.45 -12.23
CA SER A 32 16.17 40.05 -10.90
C SER A 32 14.70 40.23 -10.51
N THR A 33 13.82 40.46 -11.48
CA THR A 33 12.38 40.53 -11.25
C THR A 33 11.80 39.14 -11.01
N VAL A 34 12.28 38.12 -11.74
CA VAL A 34 11.93 36.72 -11.49
C VAL A 34 12.38 36.29 -10.10
N GLN A 35 13.59 36.65 -9.68
CA GLN A 35 14.05 36.46 -8.31
C GLN A 35 13.10 37.12 -7.31
N GLY A 36 12.65 38.34 -7.60
CA GLY A 36 11.64 39.04 -6.81
C GLY A 36 10.32 38.27 -6.65
N TRP A 37 9.87 37.56 -7.69
CA TRP A 37 8.70 36.69 -7.61
C TRP A 37 8.98 35.46 -6.75
N GLU A 38 10.14 34.82 -6.95
CA GLU A 38 10.53 33.57 -6.28
C GLU A 38 10.87 33.74 -4.79
N GLU A 39 11.45 34.87 -4.39
CA GLU A 39 12.07 35.05 -3.06
C GLU A 39 11.38 36.14 -2.25
N ASP A 40 11.05 37.27 -2.89
CA ASP A 40 10.60 38.47 -2.16
C ASP A 40 9.09 38.54 -2.01
N GLY A 41 8.33 37.67 -2.71
CA GLY A 41 6.87 37.75 -2.78
C GLY A 41 6.35 38.90 -3.63
N LYS A 42 7.21 39.46 -4.51
CA LYS A 42 6.79 40.49 -5.47
C LYS A 42 5.83 39.88 -6.48
N ARG A 43 4.85 40.67 -6.91
CA ARG A 43 3.88 40.24 -7.91
C ARG A 43 4.32 40.67 -9.30
N ALA A 44 4.06 39.82 -10.28
CA ALA A 44 4.15 40.22 -11.67
C ALA A 44 3.04 41.21 -12.01
N ASN A 45 3.25 42.01 -13.06
CA ASN A 45 2.19 42.86 -13.60
C ASN A 45 1.09 42.01 -14.25
N ALA A 46 -0.11 42.58 -14.44
CA ALA A 46 -1.28 41.84 -14.93
C ALA A 46 -1.05 41.11 -16.27
N LYS A 47 -0.27 41.71 -17.18
CA LYS A 47 0.07 41.08 -18.48
C LYS A 47 0.85 39.78 -18.26
N VAL A 48 1.89 39.85 -17.43
CA VAL A 48 2.75 38.69 -17.15
C VAL A 48 2.01 37.65 -16.31
N VAL A 49 1.16 38.05 -15.36
CA VAL A 49 0.29 37.12 -14.61
C VAL A 49 -0.61 36.34 -15.56
N ASN A 50 -1.24 36.99 -16.54
CA ASN A 50 -2.08 36.33 -17.54
C ASN A 50 -1.29 35.35 -18.40
N GLN A 51 -0.08 35.70 -18.81
CA GLN A 51 0.78 34.82 -19.61
C GLN A 51 1.25 33.60 -18.80
N ILE A 52 1.66 33.81 -17.55
CA ILE A 52 2.07 32.74 -16.62
C ILE A 52 0.89 31.78 -16.35
N ALA A 53 -0.32 32.31 -16.19
CA ALA A 53 -1.54 31.50 -16.03
C ALA A 53 -1.91 30.75 -17.30
N ALA A 54 -1.81 31.38 -18.47
CA ALA A 54 -2.06 30.74 -19.77
C ALA A 54 -1.07 29.61 -20.07
N ASN A 55 0.16 29.74 -19.58
CA ASN A 55 1.20 28.70 -19.67
C ASN A 55 1.07 27.61 -18.58
N GLY A 56 0.03 27.65 -17.74
CA GLY A 56 -0.20 26.65 -16.69
C GLY A 56 0.84 26.65 -15.57
N ILE A 57 1.60 27.74 -15.41
CA ILE A 57 2.72 27.79 -14.46
C ILE A 57 2.25 28.18 -13.06
N ALA A 58 1.43 29.24 -12.98
CA ALA A 58 0.79 29.68 -11.74
C ALA A 58 -0.52 30.42 -12.07
N HIS A 59 -1.58 30.15 -11.32
CA HIS A 59 -2.88 30.78 -11.48
C HIS A 59 -2.92 32.14 -10.76
N HIS A 60 -3.91 32.97 -11.11
CA HIS A 60 -4.10 34.30 -10.51
C HIS A 60 -4.12 34.27 -8.98
N ALA A 61 -4.83 33.31 -8.37
CA ALA A 61 -4.94 33.18 -6.92
C ALA A 61 -3.57 32.90 -6.25
N ASP A 62 -2.65 32.24 -6.93
CA ASP A 62 -1.35 31.83 -6.38
C ASP A 62 -0.46 33.03 -6.01
N TRP A 63 -0.68 34.20 -6.62
CA TRP A 63 0.04 35.44 -6.32
C TRP A 63 -0.34 36.09 -4.98
N PHE A 64 -1.42 35.59 -4.37
CA PHE A 64 -1.98 36.10 -3.13
C PHE A 64 -1.83 35.13 -1.95
N ILE A 65 -1.38 33.90 -2.22
CA ILE A 65 -1.19 32.85 -1.22
C ILE A 65 0.30 32.81 -0.81
N PRO A 66 0.68 32.88 0.47
CA PRO A 66 2.07 32.64 0.90
C PRO A 66 2.53 31.19 0.63
N ALA A 67 3.75 30.96 0.13
CA ALA A 67 4.28 29.62 -0.16
C ALA A 67 4.37 28.69 1.07
N PRO A 68 4.72 29.17 2.28
CA PRO A 68 4.64 28.34 3.49
C PRO A 68 3.20 27.98 3.88
N SER A 69 2.19 28.65 3.32
CA SER A 69 0.80 28.52 3.76
C SER A 69 0.00 27.47 3.01
N LEU A 70 0.58 26.56 2.23
CA LEU A 70 -0.19 25.41 1.71
C LEU A 70 0.05 24.17 2.55
N GLU A 71 1.31 23.79 2.77
CA GLU A 71 1.63 22.75 3.75
C GLU A 71 1.23 23.20 5.16
N ASN A 72 1.51 24.45 5.57
CA ASN A 72 1.09 24.93 6.89
C ASN A 72 -0.39 25.30 6.98
N ALA A 73 -1.12 25.68 5.91
CA ALA A 73 -2.57 25.91 6.05
C ALA A 73 -3.38 24.61 5.93
N MET A 74 -2.93 23.63 5.13
CA MET A 74 -3.51 22.28 5.18
C MET A 74 -3.24 21.61 6.53
N ALA A 75 -2.04 21.79 7.11
CA ALA A 75 -1.73 21.33 8.45
C ALA A 75 -2.45 22.16 9.54
N ALA A 76 -2.60 23.47 9.40
CA ALA A 76 -3.27 24.33 10.39
C ALA A 76 -4.78 24.07 10.49
N ASN A 77 -5.40 23.50 9.46
CA ASN A 77 -6.81 23.13 9.45
C ASN A 77 -7.05 21.62 9.59
N TRP A 78 -6.00 20.82 9.83
CA TRP A 78 -6.14 19.38 10.06
C TRP A 78 -5.98 19.05 11.54
N ALA A 79 -6.81 18.13 11.99
CA ALA A 79 -6.71 17.48 13.29
C ALA A 79 -7.11 16.01 13.11
N PRO A 80 -6.73 15.10 14.02
CA PRO A 80 -7.12 13.70 13.93
C PRO A 80 -8.62 13.46 13.78
N ASP A 81 -9.47 14.40 14.22
CA ASP A 81 -10.93 14.33 14.12
C ASP A 81 -11.56 15.16 12.98
N SER A 82 -10.73 15.83 12.16
CA SER A 82 -11.19 16.68 11.04
C SER A 82 -12.04 15.91 10.00
N TRP A 83 -11.80 14.61 9.86
CA TRP A 83 -12.56 13.71 8.99
C TRP A 83 -14.06 13.66 9.32
N LYS A 84 -14.46 13.96 10.57
CA LYS A 84 -15.87 14.00 10.98
C LYS A 84 -16.68 15.08 10.26
N ARG A 85 -16.02 16.05 9.61
CA ARG A 85 -16.65 17.13 8.84
C ARG A 85 -16.83 16.77 7.36
N ALA A 86 -16.31 15.62 6.93
CA ALA A 86 -16.33 15.14 5.56
C ALA A 86 -17.30 13.95 5.41
N GLU A 87 -17.64 13.59 4.18
CA GLU A 87 -18.56 12.47 3.92
C GLU A 87 -17.86 11.14 4.23
N ALA A 88 -18.37 10.41 5.21
CA ALA A 88 -17.89 9.07 5.52
C ALA A 88 -18.79 8.00 4.90
N ARG A 89 -18.18 7.02 4.23
CA ARG A 89 -18.85 5.80 3.76
C ARG A 89 -18.29 4.58 4.48
N GLN A 90 -19.06 3.50 4.54
CA GLN A 90 -18.64 2.20 5.08
C GLN A 90 -18.37 2.15 6.60
N LEU A 91 -18.54 3.26 7.34
CA LEU A 91 -18.51 3.23 8.80
C LEU A 91 -19.74 2.48 9.35
N PRO A 92 -19.60 1.78 10.50
CA PRO A 92 -20.72 1.18 11.18
C PRO A 92 -21.56 2.22 11.94
N ASP A 93 -22.85 1.93 12.10
CA ASP A 93 -23.74 2.66 12.99
C ASP A 93 -23.74 1.97 14.36
N TYR A 94 -22.94 2.49 15.30
CA TYR A 94 -22.92 1.99 16.67
C TYR A 94 -24.18 2.45 17.42
N PRO A 95 -24.89 1.55 18.14
CA PRO A 95 -26.14 1.89 18.81
C PRO A 95 -25.96 2.78 20.05
N ASP A 96 -24.78 2.78 20.65
CA ASP A 96 -24.44 3.54 21.86
C ASP A 96 -23.19 4.41 21.59
N ALA A 97 -23.41 5.73 21.52
CA ALA A 97 -22.36 6.70 21.27
C ALA A 97 -21.42 6.88 22.48
N ASP A 98 -21.93 6.77 23.72
CA ASP A 98 -21.13 6.90 24.93
C ASP A 98 -20.19 5.69 25.07
N ALA A 99 -20.66 4.49 24.70
CA ALA A 99 -19.82 3.29 24.63
C ALA A 99 -18.71 3.41 23.57
N LEU A 100 -19.00 4.04 22.43
CA LEU A 100 -18.01 4.32 21.39
C LEU A 100 -16.95 5.32 21.87
N ASP A 101 -17.38 6.42 22.50
CA ASP A 101 -16.47 7.43 23.05
C ASP A 101 -15.60 6.84 24.17
N ALA A 102 -16.17 6.00 25.04
CA ALA A 102 -15.41 5.31 26.08
C ALA A 102 -14.34 4.37 25.50
N ALA A 103 -14.69 3.55 24.48
CA ALA A 103 -13.75 2.65 23.83
C ALA A 103 -12.62 3.40 23.11
N THR A 104 -12.94 4.49 22.40
CA THR A 104 -11.92 5.29 21.69
C THR A 104 -11.03 6.09 22.64
N ALA A 105 -11.56 6.60 23.75
CA ALA A 105 -10.76 7.23 24.80
C ALA A 105 -9.80 6.23 25.46
N GLN A 106 -10.25 5.00 25.70
CA GLN A 106 -9.39 3.94 26.20
C GLN A 106 -8.26 3.60 25.22
N LEU A 107 -8.56 3.43 23.93
CA LEU A 107 -7.54 3.20 22.89
C LEU A 107 -6.51 4.34 22.79
N ALA A 108 -6.96 5.58 22.94
CA ALA A 108 -6.06 6.75 22.92
C ALA A 108 -5.05 6.73 24.08
N SER A 109 -5.37 6.07 25.19
CA SER A 109 -4.46 5.88 26.33
C SER A 109 -3.44 4.75 26.14
N PHE A 110 -3.64 3.87 25.16
CA PHE A 110 -2.75 2.73 24.92
C PHE A 110 -1.47 3.14 24.17
N PRO A 111 -0.37 2.38 24.35
CA PRO A 111 0.84 2.54 23.57
C PRO A 111 0.59 2.49 22.05
N PRO A 112 1.40 3.18 21.24
CA PRO A 112 1.35 3.03 19.79
C PRO A 112 1.77 1.61 19.38
N LEU A 113 1.22 1.07 18.27
CA LEU A 113 1.67 -0.22 17.73
C LEU A 113 3.01 -0.07 16.99
N VAL A 114 3.20 1.06 16.29
CA VAL A 114 4.42 1.36 15.54
C VAL A 114 5.02 2.70 15.94
N PHE A 115 6.34 2.84 15.80
CA PHE A 115 7.01 4.11 16.04
C PHE A 115 7.07 4.97 14.76
N ALA A 116 6.94 6.29 14.90
CA ALA A 116 6.95 7.24 13.77
C ALA A 116 8.23 7.14 12.91
N GLY A 117 9.37 6.88 13.54
CA GLY A 117 10.63 6.64 12.82
C GLY A 117 10.59 5.44 11.88
N GLU A 118 9.84 4.39 12.22
CA GLU A 118 9.68 3.21 11.37
C GLU A 118 8.85 3.51 10.12
N ALA A 119 7.81 4.34 10.25
CA ALA A 119 7.04 4.83 9.10
C ALA A 119 7.88 5.72 8.17
N ARG A 120 8.81 6.52 8.73
CA ARG A 120 9.78 7.28 7.92
C ARG A 120 10.76 6.38 7.18
N ASN A 121 11.27 5.33 7.83
CA ASN A 121 12.13 4.34 7.19
C ASN A 121 11.39 3.66 6.03
N LEU A 122 10.14 3.25 6.22
CA LEU A 122 9.32 2.69 5.15
C LEU A 122 9.09 3.70 4.02
N THR A 123 8.87 4.98 4.33
CA THR A 123 8.74 6.03 3.29
C THR A 123 10.02 6.13 2.45
N ALA A 124 11.19 6.08 3.07
CA ALA A 124 12.47 6.09 2.37
C ALA A 124 12.66 4.83 1.50
N GLU A 125 12.32 3.64 2.02
CA GLU A 125 12.37 2.40 1.23
C GLU A 125 11.40 2.43 0.04
N LEU A 126 10.19 2.97 0.20
CA LEU A 126 9.23 3.16 -0.88
C LEU A 126 9.66 4.24 -1.89
N ALA A 127 10.49 5.21 -1.48
CA ALA A 127 11.10 6.16 -2.40
C ALA A 127 12.07 5.46 -3.36
N GLU A 128 12.83 4.45 -2.87
CA GLU A 128 13.67 3.61 -3.72
C GLU A 128 12.83 2.77 -4.69
N VAL A 129 11.66 2.29 -4.27
CA VAL A 129 10.71 1.61 -5.16
C VAL A 129 10.20 2.56 -6.24
N ALA A 130 9.76 3.77 -5.88
CA ALA A 130 9.29 4.77 -6.85
C ALA A 130 10.39 5.15 -7.87
N ALA A 131 11.66 5.08 -7.45
CA ALA A 131 12.81 5.34 -8.32
C ALA A 131 13.28 4.13 -9.14
N GLY A 132 12.61 2.98 -9.06
CA GLY A 132 13.01 1.77 -9.79
C GLY A 132 14.25 1.06 -9.24
N ARG A 133 14.58 1.29 -7.97
CA ARG A 133 15.75 0.72 -7.27
C ARG A 133 15.40 -0.30 -6.19
N ALA A 134 14.12 -0.56 -5.96
CA ALA A 134 13.60 -1.60 -5.09
C ALA A 134 12.25 -2.09 -5.61
N PHE A 135 11.71 -3.17 -5.05
CA PHE A 135 10.38 -3.70 -5.38
C PHE A 135 9.53 -3.87 -4.12
N LEU A 136 8.24 -3.55 -4.18
CA LEU A 136 7.30 -3.71 -3.07
C LEU A 136 6.59 -5.06 -3.14
N LEU A 137 6.75 -5.88 -2.09
CA LEU A 137 5.93 -7.06 -1.83
C LEU A 137 4.99 -6.76 -0.66
N GLN A 138 3.71 -6.55 -0.97
CA GLN A 138 2.66 -6.41 0.03
C GLN A 138 1.74 -7.64 0.02
N GLY A 139 1.49 -8.26 1.18
CA GLY A 139 0.53 -9.35 1.24
C GLY A 139 0.22 -9.89 2.63
N GLY A 140 -0.82 -10.72 2.71
CA GLY A 140 -1.34 -11.32 3.93
C GLY A 140 -2.83 -11.58 3.82
N ASP A 141 -3.54 -11.64 4.94
CA ASP A 141 -4.95 -11.99 4.95
C ASP A 141 -5.84 -10.95 4.25
N CYS A 142 -7.01 -11.41 3.77
CA CYS A 142 -8.05 -10.52 3.27
C CYS A 142 -8.63 -9.70 4.43
N ALA A 143 -9.06 -10.40 5.47
CA ALA A 143 -9.40 -9.86 6.78
C ALA A 143 -8.89 -10.82 7.86
N GLU A 144 -8.18 -10.31 8.85
CA GLU A 144 -7.78 -11.06 10.04
C GLU A 144 -9.03 -11.38 10.88
N SER A 145 -9.04 -12.55 11.53
CA SER A 145 -10.11 -12.93 12.46
C SER A 145 -9.58 -13.10 13.88
N PHE A 146 -10.42 -12.78 14.85
CA PHE A 146 -10.19 -13.06 16.25
C PHE A 146 -10.23 -14.57 16.58
N ALA A 147 -10.90 -15.38 15.77
CA ALA A 147 -10.95 -16.83 15.94
C ALA A 147 -9.69 -17.53 15.38
N GLU A 148 -9.05 -16.96 14.35
CA GLU A 148 -7.87 -17.54 13.69
C GLU A 148 -6.53 -16.98 14.23
N HIS A 149 -6.56 -16.36 15.41
CA HIS A 149 -5.38 -15.77 16.05
C HIS A 149 -4.48 -16.83 16.69
N SER A 150 -3.51 -17.33 15.92
CA SER A 150 -2.51 -18.28 16.43
C SER A 150 -1.10 -17.94 15.97
N ALA A 151 -0.11 -18.26 16.81
CA ALA A 151 1.30 -18.07 16.47
C ALA A 151 1.72 -18.84 15.20
N ASN A 152 1.13 -20.01 14.96
CA ASN A 152 1.38 -20.80 13.75
C ASN A 152 0.87 -20.08 12.50
N ASN A 153 -0.35 -19.53 12.51
CA ASN A 153 -0.91 -18.80 11.37
C ASN A 153 -0.08 -17.55 11.03
N ILE A 154 0.34 -16.81 12.06
CA ILE A 154 1.21 -15.63 11.90
C ILE A 154 2.55 -16.04 11.31
N ARG A 155 3.21 -17.06 11.90
CA ARG A 155 4.50 -17.59 11.42
C ARG A 155 4.40 -18.05 9.98
N ASP A 156 3.37 -18.82 9.63
CA ASP A 156 3.27 -19.44 8.33
C ASP A 156 3.02 -18.39 7.25
N THR A 157 2.19 -17.38 7.51
CA THR A 157 1.99 -16.25 6.58
C THR A 157 3.26 -15.41 6.42
N PHE A 158 3.95 -15.12 7.53
CA PHE A 158 5.25 -14.44 7.52
C PHE A 158 6.29 -15.22 6.70
N ARG A 159 6.36 -16.55 6.88
CA ARG A 159 7.24 -17.44 6.13
C ARG A 159 7.01 -17.31 4.63
N VAL A 160 5.76 -17.36 4.16
CA VAL A 160 5.48 -17.27 2.73
C VAL A 160 5.90 -15.92 2.16
N LEU A 161 5.67 -14.82 2.89
CA LEU A 161 6.18 -13.49 2.49
C LEU A 161 7.70 -13.48 2.36
N LEU A 162 8.43 -14.11 3.29
CA LEU A 162 9.89 -14.22 3.19
C LEU A 162 10.33 -15.08 2.00
N GLN A 163 9.68 -16.21 1.74
CA GLN A 163 9.97 -17.07 0.60
C GLN A 163 9.79 -16.32 -0.72
N MET A 164 8.67 -15.60 -0.87
CA MET A 164 8.43 -14.76 -2.03
C MET A 164 9.48 -13.65 -2.15
N ALA A 165 9.79 -12.95 -1.06
CA ALA A 165 10.77 -11.86 -1.05
C ALA A 165 12.17 -12.32 -1.45
N VAL A 166 12.58 -13.50 -1.02
CA VAL A 166 13.88 -14.08 -1.37
C VAL A 166 13.94 -14.43 -2.86
N VAL A 167 12.91 -15.08 -3.41
CA VAL A 167 12.82 -15.36 -4.85
C VAL A 167 12.91 -14.07 -5.67
N LEU A 168 12.15 -13.04 -5.29
CA LEU A 168 12.14 -11.74 -5.96
C LEU A 168 13.50 -11.05 -5.88
N THR A 169 14.11 -11.02 -4.69
CA THR A 169 15.39 -10.34 -4.45
C THR A 169 16.51 -11.01 -5.24
N PHE A 170 16.60 -12.34 -5.16
CA PHE A 170 17.64 -13.10 -5.85
C PHE A 170 17.51 -12.99 -7.37
N ALA A 171 16.28 -13.12 -7.88
CA ALA A 171 16.05 -13.08 -9.31
C ALA A 171 16.27 -11.68 -9.90
N SER A 172 15.67 -10.64 -9.31
CA SER A 172 15.70 -9.27 -9.85
C SER A 172 16.99 -8.50 -9.54
N LYS A 173 17.72 -8.93 -8.51
CA LYS A 173 18.87 -8.20 -7.92
C LYS A 173 18.48 -6.82 -7.37
N LEU A 174 17.21 -6.65 -6.99
CA LEU A 174 16.69 -5.47 -6.32
C LEU A 174 16.31 -5.80 -4.87
N PRO A 175 16.49 -4.87 -3.92
CA PRO A 175 15.88 -4.96 -2.59
C PRO A 175 14.36 -5.15 -2.70
N THR A 176 13.81 -6.06 -1.90
CA THR A 176 12.35 -6.23 -1.77
C THR A 176 11.88 -5.64 -0.45
N VAL A 177 11.03 -4.61 -0.50
CA VAL A 177 10.33 -4.02 0.66
C VAL A 177 9.17 -4.96 1.03
N LYS A 178 9.16 -5.43 2.29
CA LYS A 178 8.20 -6.44 2.77
C LYS A 178 7.13 -5.80 3.64
N LEU A 179 5.89 -5.86 3.20
CA LEU A 179 4.75 -5.19 3.85
C LEU A 179 3.61 -6.19 4.10
N GLY A 180 3.40 -6.55 5.37
CA GLY A 180 2.33 -7.46 5.78
C GLY A 180 0.96 -6.79 5.80
N ARG A 181 -0.07 -7.46 5.29
CA ARG A 181 -1.49 -7.21 5.63
C ARG A 181 -1.80 -7.95 6.93
N MET A 182 -1.23 -7.47 8.03
CA MET A 182 -1.20 -8.15 9.33
C MET A 182 -1.18 -7.14 10.46
N ALA A 183 -1.65 -7.55 11.63
CA ALA A 183 -1.71 -6.74 12.85
C ALA A 183 -2.62 -5.50 12.74
N GLY A 184 -3.75 -5.60 12.05
CA GLY A 184 -4.73 -4.50 11.98
C GLY A 184 -5.78 -4.63 10.89
N GLN A 185 -5.64 -5.61 9.99
CA GLN A 185 -6.51 -5.78 8.82
C GLN A 185 -7.81 -6.50 9.18
N PHE A 186 -8.57 -5.96 10.14
CA PHE A 186 -9.82 -6.57 10.60
C PHE A 186 -11.06 -6.05 9.87
N ALA A 187 -11.10 -4.74 9.58
CA ALA A 187 -12.27 -4.11 9.01
C ALA A 187 -12.41 -4.44 7.52
N LYS A 188 -13.65 -4.65 7.06
CA LYS A 188 -13.96 -4.97 5.66
C LYS A 188 -15.09 -4.10 5.11
N PRO A 189 -14.89 -3.43 3.95
CA PRO A 189 -15.98 -2.71 3.30
C PRO A 189 -16.95 -3.70 2.63
N ARG A 190 -18.24 -3.34 2.59
CA ARG A 190 -19.31 -4.18 2.06
C ARG A 190 -20.03 -3.50 0.89
N SER A 191 -20.39 -4.29 -0.11
CA SER A 191 -21.17 -3.80 -1.26
C SER A 191 -22.62 -3.50 -0.89
N ALA A 192 -23.17 -4.17 0.12
CA ALA A 192 -24.52 -3.96 0.65
C ALA A 192 -24.46 -3.81 2.18
N PRO A 193 -25.29 -2.94 2.78
CA PRO A 193 -25.34 -2.79 4.24
C PRO A 193 -25.97 -4.01 4.93
N MET A 194 -26.88 -4.71 4.24
CA MET A 194 -27.59 -5.89 4.73
C MET A 194 -27.13 -7.16 4.01
N GLU A 195 -27.31 -8.30 4.66
CA GLU A 195 -27.03 -9.64 4.17
C GLU A 195 -28.27 -10.51 4.41
N ALA A 196 -28.73 -11.20 3.38
CA ALA A 196 -29.87 -12.09 3.44
C ALA A 196 -29.42 -13.56 3.35
N GLN A 197 -29.85 -14.39 4.30
CA GLN A 197 -29.67 -15.84 4.28
C GLN A 197 -30.99 -16.50 4.70
N ASP A 198 -31.44 -17.52 3.94
CA ASP A 198 -32.64 -18.31 4.23
C ASP A 198 -33.90 -17.48 4.55
N GLY A 199 -34.08 -16.34 3.87
CA GLY A 199 -35.23 -15.45 4.03
C GLY A 199 -35.16 -14.48 5.22
N VAL A 200 -34.07 -14.51 5.99
CA VAL A 200 -33.79 -13.55 7.08
C VAL A 200 -32.77 -12.53 6.59
N GLU A 201 -32.98 -11.24 6.89
CA GLU A 201 -32.09 -10.15 6.54
C GLU A 201 -31.49 -9.51 7.80
N LEU A 202 -30.15 -9.46 7.88
CA LEU A 202 -29.40 -8.89 9.01
C LEU A 202 -28.33 -7.92 8.52
N PRO A 203 -27.79 -7.04 9.38
CA PRO A 203 -26.63 -6.24 9.02
C PRO A 203 -25.48 -7.12 8.52
N SER A 204 -24.81 -6.67 7.46
CA SER A 204 -23.65 -7.35 6.92
C SER A 204 -22.53 -7.45 7.96
N TYR A 205 -21.84 -8.59 7.99
CA TYR A 205 -20.55 -8.71 8.68
C TYR A 205 -19.53 -7.73 8.07
N ARG A 206 -18.93 -6.86 8.89
CA ARG A 206 -18.00 -5.80 8.47
C ARG A 206 -16.57 -6.03 8.98
N GLY A 207 -16.27 -7.24 9.45
CA GLY A 207 -14.99 -7.56 10.05
C GLY A 207 -15.06 -7.62 11.58
N ASP A 208 -14.19 -8.43 12.18
CA ASP A 208 -14.27 -8.77 13.60
C ASP A 208 -14.10 -7.58 14.54
N ILE A 209 -13.46 -6.50 14.07
CA ILE A 209 -13.32 -5.23 14.80
C ILE A 209 -14.63 -4.42 14.90
N ILE A 210 -15.66 -4.78 14.12
CA ILE A 210 -16.96 -4.11 14.10
C ILE A 210 -18.05 -5.02 14.69
N ASN A 211 -18.27 -6.19 14.11
CA ASN A 211 -19.33 -7.12 14.53
C ASN A 211 -18.90 -8.58 14.34
N ASP A 212 -19.71 -9.52 14.83
CA ASP A 212 -19.43 -10.94 14.72
C ASP A 212 -19.87 -11.51 13.37
N ILE A 213 -19.21 -12.58 12.95
CA ILE A 213 -19.56 -13.25 11.71
C ILE A 213 -20.87 -14.06 11.81
N ALA A 214 -21.18 -14.61 12.98
CA ALA A 214 -22.36 -15.43 13.17
C ALA A 214 -23.62 -14.71 12.67
N PHE A 215 -24.45 -15.41 11.89
CA PHE A 215 -25.64 -14.84 11.27
C PHE A 215 -26.82 -14.85 12.27
N THR A 216 -26.67 -14.08 13.35
CA THR A 216 -27.73 -13.86 14.35
C THR A 216 -27.92 -12.37 14.60
N PRO A 217 -29.11 -11.91 15.02
CA PRO A 217 -29.36 -10.49 15.29
C PRO A 217 -28.33 -9.87 16.24
N ASP A 218 -28.08 -10.50 17.39
CA ASP A 218 -27.16 -10.00 18.41
C ASP A 218 -25.71 -9.95 17.91
N SER A 219 -25.28 -10.99 17.20
CA SER A 219 -23.94 -11.09 16.62
C SER A 219 -23.63 -9.97 15.62
N ARG A 220 -24.65 -9.49 14.90
CA ARG A 220 -24.48 -8.48 13.83
C ARG A 220 -24.52 -7.04 14.31
N VAL A 221 -24.90 -6.79 15.58
CA VAL A 221 -24.83 -5.46 16.19
C VAL A 221 -23.37 -5.00 16.32
N PRO A 222 -23.01 -3.81 15.83
CA PRO A 222 -21.68 -3.25 16.03
C PRO A 222 -21.34 -3.05 17.52
N ASP A 223 -20.17 -3.51 17.95
CA ASP A 223 -19.71 -3.43 19.34
C ASP A 223 -18.37 -2.68 19.43
N PRO A 224 -18.30 -1.50 20.07
CA PRO A 224 -17.07 -0.72 20.20
C PRO A 224 -15.94 -1.46 20.94
N GLN A 225 -16.25 -2.40 21.85
CA GLN A 225 -15.23 -3.16 22.57
C GLN A 225 -14.40 -4.08 21.66
N ARG A 226 -14.93 -4.40 20.48
CA ARG A 226 -14.17 -5.13 19.45
C ARG A 226 -12.96 -4.34 18.95
N MET A 227 -12.95 -3.01 19.02
CA MET A 227 -11.77 -2.20 18.72
C MET A 227 -10.63 -2.42 19.73
N ILE A 228 -10.96 -2.55 21.02
CA ILE A 228 -9.99 -2.86 22.09
C ILE A 228 -9.39 -4.26 21.90
N ARG A 229 -10.25 -5.24 21.54
CA ARG A 229 -9.81 -6.59 21.21
C ARG A 229 -8.92 -6.61 19.96
N GLY A 230 -9.31 -5.86 18.91
CA GLY A 230 -8.52 -5.66 17.70
C GLY A 230 -7.12 -5.14 17.99
N TYR A 231 -7.02 -4.05 18.78
CA TYR A 231 -5.73 -3.51 19.22
C TYR A 231 -4.88 -4.56 19.95
N SER A 232 -5.47 -5.31 20.89
CA SER A 232 -4.75 -6.31 21.68
C SER A 232 -4.19 -7.43 20.81
N GLN A 233 -4.96 -7.89 19.81
CA GLN A 233 -4.52 -8.87 18.83
C GLN A 233 -3.45 -8.32 17.89
N SER A 234 -3.60 -7.07 17.43
CA SER A 234 -2.57 -6.37 16.66
C SER A 234 -1.24 -6.29 17.40
N ALA A 235 -1.27 -5.89 18.68
CA ALA A 235 -0.08 -5.78 19.51
C ALA A 235 0.63 -7.12 19.68
N ALA A 236 -0.12 -8.20 19.97
CA ALA A 236 0.43 -9.54 20.09
C ALA A 236 1.03 -10.05 18.75
N THR A 237 0.31 -9.83 17.65
CA THR A 237 0.75 -10.22 16.30
C THR A 237 2.03 -9.49 15.90
N LEU A 238 2.06 -8.16 16.07
CA LEU A 238 3.21 -7.34 15.71
C LEU A 238 4.43 -7.66 16.59
N ASN A 239 4.24 -7.90 17.90
CA ASN A 239 5.32 -8.35 18.77
C ASN A 239 5.95 -9.66 18.27
N LEU A 240 5.12 -10.63 17.88
CA LEU A 240 5.60 -11.90 17.35
C LEU A 240 6.30 -11.72 15.98
N LEU A 241 5.76 -10.90 15.10
CA LEU A 241 6.39 -10.56 13.81
C LEU A 241 7.77 -9.91 14.00
N ARG A 242 7.90 -8.97 14.95
CA ARG A 242 9.18 -8.36 15.31
C ARG A 242 10.17 -9.42 15.81
N ALA A 243 9.72 -10.34 16.67
CA ALA A 243 10.55 -11.44 17.15
C ALA A 243 11.01 -12.38 16.02
N PHE A 244 10.17 -12.68 15.02
CA PHE A 244 10.60 -13.47 13.86
C PHE A 244 11.55 -12.70 12.93
N ALA A 245 11.29 -11.41 12.71
CA ALA A 245 12.07 -10.57 11.80
C ALA A 245 13.50 -10.32 12.29
N THR A 246 13.73 -10.26 13.61
CA THR A 246 15.06 -9.98 14.21
C THR A 246 15.65 -11.14 15.00
N GLY A 247 14.84 -12.06 15.51
CA GLY A 247 15.25 -13.19 16.36
C GLY A 247 15.80 -14.41 15.59
N GLY A 248 16.18 -14.24 14.32
CA GLY A 248 16.86 -15.26 13.52
C GLY A 248 15.95 -16.16 12.67
N TYR A 249 14.61 -16.05 12.78
CA TYR A 249 13.71 -16.78 11.88
C TYR A 249 13.86 -16.30 10.43
N ALA A 250 14.08 -14.99 10.23
CA ALA A 250 14.32 -14.33 8.94
C ALA A 250 15.76 -14.46 8.40
N ASN A 251 16.63 -15.22 9.05
CA ASN A 251 18.02 -15.39 8.62
C ASN A 251 18.06 -16.12 7.26
N LEU A 252 18.82 -15.59 6.29
CA LEU A 252 18.91 -16.16 4.95
C LEU A 252 19.51 -17.59 4.91
N HIS A 253 20.32 -17.98 5.91
CA HIS A 253 20.77 -19.37 6.05
C HIS A 253 19.63 -20.35 6.37
N GLN A 254 18.46 -19.86 6.80
CA GLN A 254 17.27 -20.66 7.05
C GLN A 254 16.40 -20.87 5.80
N VAL A 255 16.78 -20.33 4.63
CA VAL A 255 15.99 -20.41 3.39
C VAL A 255 15.62 -21.86 3.04
N HIS A 256 16.52 -22.83 3.23
CA HIS A 256 16.24 -24.25 3.03
C HIS A 256 15.19 -24.81 3.99
N ARG A 257 15.15 -24.34 5.24
CA ARG A 257 14.14 -24.79 6.21
C ARG A 257 12.75 -24.36 5.81
N TRP A 258 12.60 -23.18 5.19
CA TRP A 258 11.31 -22.74 4.68
C TRP A 258 10.82 -23.62 3.51
N THR A 259 11.74 -24.20 2.73
CA THR A 259 11.43 -25.10 1.59
C THR A 259 10.79 -26.42 2.03
N HIS A 260 11.29 -27.03 3.11
CA HIS A 260 10.95 -28.40 3.48
C HIS A 260 9.52 -28.59 4.00
N ASP A 261 8.90 -27.54 4.53
CA ASP A 261 7.62 -27.68 5.25
C ASP A 261 6.37 -27.60 4.35
N PHE A 262 6.47 -27.07 3.13
CA PHE A 262 5.28 -26.68 2.35
C PHE A 262 5.12 -27.39 1.00
N MET A 263 6.22 -27.80 0.37
CA MET A 263 6.14 -28.30 -1.00
C MET A 263 6.20 -29.82 -1.07
N GLY A 264 5.12 -30.42 -1.57
CA GLY A 264 5.18 -31.79 -2.08
C GLY A 264 6.25 -31.93 -3.18
N ARG A 265 6.58 -33.17 -3.56
CA ARG A 265 7.52 -33.47 -4.65
C ARG A 265 6.92 -33.02 -6.00
N GLY A 266 7.13 -31.76 -6.38
CA GLY A 266 6.62 -31.19 -7.64
C GLY A 266 7.60 -30.22 -8.30
N PRO A 267 7.38 -29.83 -9.57
CA PRO A 267 8.33 -29.02 -10.34
C PRO A 267 8.63 -27.64 -9.71
N LEU A 268 7.64 -27.02 -9.06
CA LEU A 268 7.81 -25.75 -8.35
C LEU A 268 8.74 -25.90 -7.14
N ALA A 269 8.68 -27.04 -6.45
CA ALA A 269 9.56 -27.36 -5.34
C ALA A 269 11.02 -27.42 -5.77
N GLN A 270 11.26 -28.03 -6.94
CA GLN A 270 12.60 -28.10 -7.53
C GLN A 270 13.11 -26.71 -7.89
N LYS A 271 12.31 -25.89 -8.58
CA LYS A 271 12.71 -24.51 -8.93
C LYS A 271 13.10 -23.68 -7.71
N TYR A 272 12.38 -23.83 -6.60
CA TYR A 272 12.72 -23.13 -5.36
C TYR A 272 13.95 -23.72 -4.69
N ALA A 273 14.10 -25.05 -4.67
CA ALA A 273 15.32 -25.70 -4.17
C ALA A 273 16.56 -25.19 -4.93
N ASP A 274 16.49 -25.09 -6.26
CA ASP A 274 17.59 -24.58 -7.08
C ASP A 274 17.95 -23.12 -6.73
N ILE A 275 16.95 -22.27 -6.42
CA ILE A 275 17.21 -20.90 -5.94
C ILE A 275 17.83 -20.93 -4.55
N ALA A 276 17.32 -21.75 -3.64
CA ALA A 276 17.84 -21.88 -2.29
C ALA A 276 19.31 -22.32 -2.30
N ASP A 277 19.65 -23.33 -3.11
CA ASP A 277 21.03 -23.81 -3.28
C ASP A 277 21.95 -22.68 -3.76
N ARG A 278 21.53 -21.92 -4.79
CA ARG A 278 22.32 -20.80 -5.31
C ARG A 278 22.48 -19.64 -4.32
N ILE A 279 21.49 -19.41 -3.46
CA ILE A 279 21.61 -18.42 -2.38
C ILE A 279 22.63 -18.92 -1.35
N SER A 280 22.57 -20.20 -0.97
CA SER A 280 23.52 -20.80 -0.06
C SER A 280 24.95 -20.70 -0.60
N GLU A 281 25.17 -21.03 -1.87
CA GLU A 281 26.47 -20.85 -2.54
C GLU A 281 26.96 -19.39 -2.49
N ALA A 282 26.06 -18.42 -2.71
CA ALA A 282 26.41 -17.00 -2.65
C ALA A 282 26.76 -16.54 -1.22
N LEU A 283 26.04 -17.03 -0.22
CA LEU A 283 26.33 -16.76 1.20
C LEU A 283 27.65 -17.40 1.62
N ASP A 284 27.93 -18.63 1.20
CA ASP A 284 29.20 -19.31 1.45
C ASP A 284 30.37 -18.56 0.81
N PHE A 285 30.19 -18.03 -0.40
CA PHE A 285 31.18 -17.17 -1.05
C PHE A 285 31.41 -15.86 -0.27
N MET A 286 30.34 -15.18 0.16
CA MET A 286 30.45 -13.98 1.01
C MET A 286 31.21 -14.29 2.30
N SER A 287 30.89 -15.42 2.95
CA SER A 287 31.57 -15.87 4.17
C SER A 287 33.05 -16.15 3.91
N ALA A 288 33.40 -16.77 2.77
CA ALA A 288 34.79 -17.00 2.38
C ALA A 288 35.54 -15.68 2.11
N CYS A 289 34.84 -14.61 1.73
CA CYS A 289 35.38 -13.24 1.63
C CYS A 289 35.42 -12.47 2.97
N GLY A 290 35.04 -13.11 4.10
CA GLY A 290 35.00 -12.48 5.42
C GLY A 290 33.73 -11.66 5.71
N ILE A 291 32.70 -11.81 4.87
CA ILE A 291 31.39 -11.18 5.04
C ILE A 291 30.39 -12.27 5.48
N ASP A 292 30.07 -12.31 6.76
CA ASP A 292 29.18 -13.32 7.33
C ASP A 292 28.09 -12.67 8.17
N ALA A 293 27.25 -13.52 8.75
CA ALA A 293 26.11 -13.10 9.55
C ALA A 293 26.53 -12.44 10.88
N ASP A 294 27.74 -12.68 11.38
CA ASP A 294 28.29 -12.03 12.57
C ASP A 294 28.83 -10.63 12.24
N SER A 295 29.42 -10.43 11.05
CA SER A 295 29.93 -9.14 10.60
C SER A 295 28.88 -8.24 9.94
N VAL A 296 27.81 -8.81 9.37
CA VAL A 296 26.74 -8.07 8.67
C VAL A 296 25.35 -8.46 9.22
N PRO A 297 24.81 -7.70 10.20
CA PRO A 297 23.50 -7.98 10.81
C PRO A 297 22.33 -8.08 9.81
N GLN A 298 22.44 -7.43 8.64
CA GLN A 298 21.46 -7.47 7.56
C GLN A 298 21.26 -8.87 6.96
N LEU A 299 22.19 -9.81 7.19
CA LEU A 299 22.02 -11.22 6.78
C LEU A 299 21.19 -12.04 7.78
N LYS A 300 21.09 -11.59 9.05
CA LYS A 300 20.38 -12.27 10.13
C LYS A 300 18.96 -11.78 10.35
N ALA A 301 18.71 -10.52 10.03
CA ALA A 301 17.46 -9.83 10.30
C ALA A 301 16.94 -9.14 9.04
N THR A 302 15.64 -8.89 9.01
CA THR A 302 15.02 -8.16 7.89
C THR A 302 14.01 -7.16 8.39
N SER A 303 13.89 -6.02 7.72
CA SER A 303 12.79 -5.09 7.95
C SER A 303 11.48 -5.74 7.50
N PHE A 304 10.47 -5.73 8.37
CA PHE A 304 9.12 -6.15 8.05
C PHE A 304 8.13 -5.14 8.60
N TYR A 305 7.28 -4.62 7.72
CA TYR A 305 6.31 -3.59 8.04
C TYR A 305 4.90 -4.15 8.02
N THR A 306 3.96 -3.44 8.63
CA THR A 306 2.53 -3.81 8.71
C THR A 306 1.66 -2.78 8.04
N SER A 307 0.52 -3.23 7.54
CA SER A 307 -0.46 -2.41 6.85
C SER A 307 -1.88 -2.93 6.96
N HIS A 308 -2.83 -2.00 6.91
CA HIS A 308 -4.26 -2.29 6.75
C HIS A 308 -4.99 -1.15 6.01
N GLU A 309 -6.23 -1.43 5.61
CA GLU A 309 -7.14 -0.40 5.10
C GLU A 309 -7.53 0.51 6.26
N ALA A 310 -7.22 1.79 6.18
CA ALA A 310 -7.70 2.77 7.14
C ALA A 310 -9.19 2.99 6.91
N LEU A 311 -10.02 2.08 7.42
CA LEU A 311 -11.45 2.03 7.15
C LEU A 311 -12.28 2.54 8.34
N LEU A 312 -11.97 2.05 9.54
CA LEU A 312 -12.70 2.38 10.77
C LEU A 312 -12.07 3.60 11.43
N LEU A 313 -12.42 4.79 10.92
CA LEU A 313 -11.80 6.06 11.34
C LEU A 313 -11.80 6.36 12.85
N PRO A 314 -12.79 5.95 13.67
CA PRO A 314 -12.68 6.06 15.13
C PRO A 314 -11.49 5.30 15.72
N TYR A 315 -11.18 4.10 15.19
CA TYR A 315 -10.02 3.30 15.60
C TYR A 315 -8.71 3.97 15.18
N GLU A 316 -8.64 4.39 13.91
CA GLU A 316 -7.46 5.06 13.36
C GLU A 316 -7.16 6.37 14.12
N GLN A 317 -8.19 7.22 14.32
CA GLN A 317 -8.07 8.46 15.09
C GLN A 317 -7.56 8.19 16.52
N ALA A 318 -8.09 7.16 17.19
CA ALA A 318 -7.67 6.81 18.54
C ALA A 318 -6.22 6.30 18.61
N LEU A 319 -5.65 5.84 17.49
CA LEU A 319 -4.25 5.42 17.37
C LEU A 319 -3.35 6.45 16.66
N THR A 320 -3.85 7.64 16.34
CA THR A 320 -3.02 8.74 15.87
C THR A 320 -2.20 9.34 17.01
N ARG A 321 -0.90 9.56 16.81
CA ARG A 321 0.01 10.18 17.78
C ARG A 321 0.83 11.27 17.11
N GLN A 322 1.19 12.28 17.89
CA GLN A 322 2.16 13.29 17.47
C GLN A 322 3.57 12.77 17.77
N ASP A 323 4.46 12.76 16.77
CA ASP A 323 5.86 12.42 16.96
C ASP A 323 6.54 13.49 17.82
N SER A 324 7.18 13.09 18.90
CA SER A 324 7.81 14.02 19.84
C SER A 324 9.01 14.73 19.25
N LEU A 325 9.61 14.19 18.18
CA LEU A 325 10.79 14.76 17.52
C LEU A 325 10.44 15.82 16.47
N THR A 326 9.42 15.57 15.64
CA THR A 326 9.07 16.48 14.53
C THR A 326 7.81 17.28 14.76
N GLY A 327 6.96 16.87 15.71
CA GLY A 327 5.62 17.44 15.90
C GLY A 327 4.61 17.03 14.83
N ASP A 328 4.98 16.15 13.90
CA ASP A 328 4.05 15.63 12.88
C ASP A 328 3.12 14.56 13.46
N TRP A 329 1.94 14.41 12.83
CA TRP A 329 1.00 13.35 13.17
C TRP A 329 1.29 12.07 12.39
N TYR A 330 1.27 10.95 13.08
CA TYR A 330 1.33 9.61 12.51
C TYR A 330 0.15 8.80 13.02
N ASP A 331 -0.48 8.06 12.14
CA ASP A 331 -1.31 6.96 12.57
C ASP A 331 -0.40 5.82 13.02
N THR A 332 -0.42 5.52 14.31
CA THR A 332 0.45 4.49 14.89
C THR A 332 -0.24 3.13 14.98
N SER A 333 -1.38 2.96 14.30
CA SER A 333 -2.03 1.65 14.13
C SER A 333 -1.23 0.72 13.20
N ALA A 334 -0.53 1.27 12.20
CA ALA A 334 0.33 0.51 11.30
C ALA A 334 1.40 1.41 10.63
N HIS A 335 2.39 0.77 10.00
CA HIS A 335 3.45 1.49 9.29
C HIS A 335 2.92 2.16 8.02
N PHE A 336 2.01 1.49 7.31
CA PHE A 336 1.42 1.93 6.05
C PHE A 336 -0.09 1.72 6.07
N LEU A 337 -0.85 2.68 5.55
CA LEU A 337 -2.32 2.60 5.49
C LEU A 337 -2.79 2.81 4.06
N TRP A 338 -3.91 2.21 3.66
CA TRP A 338 -4.49 2.52 2.35
C TRP A 338 -5.96 2.94 2.40
N ILE A 339 -6.36 3.70 1.38
CA ILE A 339 -7.75 4.05 1.09
C ILE A 339 -8.32 3.02 0.10
N GLY A 340 -9.44 2.41 0.49
CA GLY A 340 -10.16 1.45 -0.34
C GLY A 340 -10.86 2.06 -1.55
N ASP A 341 -11.23 1.22 -2.51
CA ASP A 341 -11.88 1.66 -3.75
C ASP A 341 -13.26 2.31 -3.53
N ARG A 342 -13.92 1.95 -2.42
CA ARG A 342 -15.25 2.46 -2.04
C ARG A 342 -15.20 3.73 -1.18
N THR A 343 -14.02 4.15 -0.76
CA THR A 343 -13.80 5.25 0.18
C THR A 343 -12.89 6.36 -0.37
N ARG A 344 -12.42 6.25 -1.63
CA ARG A 344 -11.45 7.18 -2.27
C ARG A 344 -12.06 8.28 -3.15
N PHE A 345 -13.18 8.86 -2.75
CA PHE A 345 -13.88 9.89 -3.55
C PHE A 345 -13.56 11.31 -3.06
N GLU A 346 -13.84 12.30 -3.90
CA GLU A 346 -13.66 13.72 -3.56
C GLU A 346 -14.56 14.12 -2.38
N GLY A 347 -14.01 14.78 -1.35
CA GLY A 347 -14.75 15.08 -0.12
C GLY A 347 -14.87 13.91 0.87
N SER A 348 -14.18 12.80 0.64
CA SER A 348 -14.17 11.64 1.53
C SER A 348 -13.51 11.92 2.88
N ALA A 349 -14.14 11.44 3.95
CA ALA A 349 -13.57 11.41 5.30
C ALA A 349 -12.25 10.62 5.36
N HIS A 350 -12.11 9.56 4.58
CA HIS A 350 -10.87 8.78 4.53
C HIS A 350 -9.75 9.57 3.85
N VAL A 351 -10.04 10.31 2.78
CA VAL A 351 -9.05 11.19 2.14
C VAL A 351 -8.65 12.32 3.10
N GLU A 352 -9.61 12.91 3.81
CA GLU A 352 -9.38 13.94 4.82
C GLU A 352 -8.54 13.44 6.00
N TYR A 353 -8.77 12.22 6.48
CA TYR A 353 -7.95 11.65 7.54
C TYR A 353 -6.51 11.42 7.07
N LEU A 354 -6.32 10.72 5.94
CA LEU A 354 -4.99 10.33 5.48
C LEU A 354 -4.14 11.49 4.95
N ARG A 355 -4.72 12.63 4.54
CA ARG A 355 -3.92 13.78 4.08
C ARG A 355 -3.07 14.40 5.19
N GLY A 356 -3.46 14.25 6.45
CA GLY A 356 -2.78 14.92 7.57
C GLY A 356 -1.81 14.05 8.38
N ILE A 357 -1.89 12.72 8.27
CA ILE A 357 -0.87 11.82 8.84
C ILE A 357 0.38 11.78 7.94
N ARG A 358 1.53 11.40 8.49
CA ARG A 358 2.82 11.31 7.76
C ARG A 358 3.28 9.90 7.37
N ASN A 359 2.49 8.87 7.68
CA ASN A 359 2.73 7.51 7.20
C ASN A 359 2.83 7.46 5.67
N PRO A 360 3.61 6.57 5.04
CA PRO A 360 3.40 6.26 3.64
C PRO A 360 2.00 5.65 3.47
N ILE A 361 1.30 6.03 2.40
CA ILE A 361 -0.10 5.65 2.19
C ILE A 361 -0.35 5.07 0.80
N GLY A 362 -1.37 4.21 0.72
CA GLY A 362 -1.85 3.60 -0.51
C GLY A 362 -3.23 4.10 -0.92
N MET A 363 -3.55 3.98 -2.21
CA MET A 363 -4.90 4.18 -2.70
C MET A 363 -5.23 3.13 -3.76
N LYS A 364 -6.33 2.39 -3.57
CA LYS A 364 -6.83 1.45 -4.57
C LYS A 364 -7.22 2.21 -5.84
N CYS A 365 -6.87 1.70 -7.01
CA CYS A 365 -7.19 2.29 -8.30
C CYS A 365 -7.97 1.26 -9.13
N GLY A 366 -9.29 1.37 -9.13
CA GLY A 366 -10.19 0.51 -9.89
C GLY A 366 -10.63 1.10 -11.23
N PRO A 367 -11.41 0.34 -12.04
CA PRO A 367 -11.85 0.74 -13.38
C PRO A 367 -12.68 2.03 -13.48
N SER A 368 -13.21 2.53 -12.36
CA SER A 368 -14.02 3.75 -12.29
C SER A 368 -13.20 5.02 -12.05
N LEU A 369 -11.89 4.92 -11.83
CA LEU A 369 -11.05 6.07 -11.54
C LEU A 369 -10.61 6.76 -12.83
N GLU A 370 -11.02 8.01 -13.00
CA GLU A 370 -10.60 8.86 -14.10
C GLU A 370 -9.29 9.62 -13.80
N PRO A 371 -8.46 9.93 -14.81
CA PRO A 371 -7.18 10.60 -14.64
C PRO A 371 -7.23 11.91 -13.84
N ASP A 372 -8.16 12.81 -14.17
CA ASP A 372 -8.25 14.12 -13.50
C ASP A 372 -8.66 13.99 -12.03
N ALA A 373 -9.50 13.00 -11.71
CA ALA A 373 -9.87 12.71 -10.33
C ALA A 373 -8.68 12.14 -9.54
N LEU A 374 -7.88 11.26 -10.14
CA LEU A 374 -6.64 10.76 -9.55
C LEU A 374 -5.66 11.91 -9.25
N LEU A 375 -5.46 12.82 -10.21
CA LEU A 375 -4.53 13.95 -10.03
C LEU A 375 -4.97 14.87 -8.89
N ARG A 376 -6.27 15.20 -8.79
CA ARG A 376 -6.79 15.97 -7.65
C ARG A 376 -6.58 15.27 -6.31
N LEU A 377 -6.80 13.95 -6.25
CA LEU A 377 -6.54 13.16 -5.04
C LEU A 377 -5.05 13.16 -4.67
N LEU A 378 -4.15 13.06 -5.65
CA LEU A 378 -2.70 13.12 -5.42
C LEU A 378 -2.24 14.49 -4.91
N ASP A 379 -2.82 15.57 -5.43
CA ASP A 379 -2.52 16.93 -4.93
C ASP A 379 -2.98 17.13 -3.48
N VAL A 380 -4.01 16.40 -3.02
CA VAL A 380 -4.46 16.41 -1.62
C VAL A 380 -3.61 15.50 -0.73
N LEU A 381 -3.31 14.29 -1.19
CA LEU A 381 -2.68 13.24 -0.37
C LEU A 381 -1.15 13.32 -0.33
N ASN A 382 -0.53 13.94 -1.34
CA ASN A 382 0.91 14.17 -1.41
C ASN A 382 1.24 15.54 -2.06
N PRO A 383 0.80 16.65 -1.45
CA PRO A 383 1.01 18.00 -1.99
C PRO A 383 2.49 18.34 -2.14
N GLY A 384 3.33 17.88 -1.20
CA GLY A 384 4.79 18.06 -1.22
C GLY A 384 5.52 17.17 -2.21
N ARG A 385 4.80 16.24 -2.89
CA ARG A 385 5.36 15.28 -3.86
C ARG A 385 6.57 14.54 -3.30
N VAL A 386 6.44 14.09 -2.05
CA VAL A 386 7.45 13.31 -1.37
C VAL A 386 7.51 11.93 -2.02
N PRO A 387 8.64 11.50 -2.61
CA PRO A 387 8.78 10.14 -3.12
C PRO A 387 8.56 9.11 -2.02
N GLY A 388 7.90 7.99 -2.34
CA GLY A 388 7.57 6.94 -1.38
C GLY A 388 6.36 7.22 -0.48
N ARG A 389 5.81 8.43 -0.50
CA ARG A 389 4.58 8.78 0.23
C ARG A 389 3.34 8.10 -0.35
N MET A 390 3.22 8.00 -1.68
CA MET A 390 2.03 7.48 -2.34
C MET A 390 2.30 6.17 -3.09
N THR A 391 1.47 5.17 -2.81
CA THR A 391 1.38 3.94 -3.60
C THR A 391 0.01 3.85 -4.28
N LEU A 392 -0.01 3.77 -5.61
CA LEU A 392 -1.22 3.53 -6.40
C LEU A 392 -1.40 2.03 -6.62
N ILE A 393 -2.45 1.46 -6.04
CA ILE A 393 -2.70 0.01 -5.98
C ILE A 393 -3.77 -0.37 -7.01
N THR A 394 -3.38 -0.80 -8.21
CA THR A 394 -4.28 -1.05 -9.34
C THR A 394 -5.03 -2.36 -9.21
N ARG A 395 -6.35 -2.37 -9.45
CA ARG A 395 -7.20 -3.57 -9.34
C ARG A 395 -8.28 -3.64 -10.42
N TYR A 396 -7.86 -3.84 -11.66
CA TYR A 396 -8.74 -3.73 -12.83
C TYR A 396 -9.45 -5.03 -13.18
N GLY A 397 -8.81 -6.17 -12.93
CA GLY A 397 -9.15 -7.45 -13.54
C GLY A 397 -8.33 -7.69 -14.81
N HIS A 398 -8.04 -8.97 -15.08
CA HIS A 398 -7.21 -9.41 -16.20
C HIS A 398 -7.66 -8.90 -17.58
N ASP A 399 -8.96 -8.70 -17.78
CA ASP A 399 -9.59 -8.31 -19.04
C ASP A 399 -9.61 -6.79 -19.27
N LYS A 400 -9.26 -6.00 -18.25
CA LYS A 400 -9.41 -4.53 -18.26
C LYS A 400 -8.12 -3.78 -18.06
N ILE A 401 -7.11 -4.39 -17.44
CA ILE A 401 -5.90 -3.68 -17.03
C ILE A 401 -5.19 -2.98 -18.20
N GLU A 402 -4.97 -3.67 -19.32
CA GLU A 402 -4.27 -3.11 -20.48
C GLU A 402 -5.04 -1.98 -21.17
N LYS A 403 -6.38 -1.97 -21.04
CA LYS A 403 -7.22 -0.92 -21.62
C LYS A 403 -7.22 0.34 -20.77
N HIS A 404 -7.29 0.20 -19.46
CA HIS A 404 -7.58 1.34 -18.57
C HIS A 404 -6.33 1.92 -17.90
N LEU A 405 -5.40 1.08 -17.44
CA LEU A 405 -4.21 1.54 -16.71
C LEU A 405 -3.33 2.55 -17.47
N PRO A 406 -3.09 2.42 -18.81
CA PRO A 406 -2.25 3.38 -19.54
C PRO A 406 -2.68 4.84 -19.36
N THR A 407 -3.98 5.10 -19.26
CA THR A 407 -4.51 6.46 -19.12
C THR A 407 -4.08 7.12 -17.80
N LEU A 408 -4.09 6.37 -16.70
CA LEU A 408 -3.64 6.86 -15.39
C LEU A 408 -2.12 7.01 -15.35
N VAL A 409 -1.38 6.04 -15.90
CA VAL A 409 0.09 6.06 -15.93
C VAL A 409 0.59 7.31 -16.66
N ARG A 410 0.06 7.59 -17.86
CA ARG A 410 0.42 8.77 -18.66
C ARG A 410 0.10 10.07 -17.92
N ALA A 411 -1.05 10.15 -17.25
CA ALA A 411 -1.44 11.35 -16.51
C ALA A 411 -0.51 11.63 -15.32
N VAL A 412 -0.22 10.60 -14.52
CA VAL A 412 0.68 10.69 -13.36
C VAL A 412 2.10 11.04 -13.78
N GLN A 413 2.62 10.43 -14.87
CA GLN A 413 3.93 10.74 -15.41
C GLN A 413 4.01 12.17 -15.94
N ARG A 414 2.99 12.60 -16.71
CA ARG A 414 2.92 13.97 -17.26
C ARG A 414 2.97 15.03 -16.17
N GLU A 415 2.23 14.83 -15.09
CA GLU A 415 2.22 15.77 -13.96
C GLU A 415 3.44 15.58 -13.03
N GLY A 416 4.24 14.51 -13.18
CA GLY A 416 5.42 14.26 -12.35
C GLY A 416 5.11 13.96 -10.89
N HIS A 417 4.09 13.13 -10.60
CA HIS A 417 3.88 12.64 -9.23
C HIS A 417 4.78 11.42 -8.94
N PRO A 418 5.61 11.44 -7.88
CA PRO A 418 6.51 10.34 -7.55
C PRO A 418 5.76 9.27 -6.76
N VAL A 419 5.07 8.38 -7.48
CA VAL A 419 4.26 7.31 -6.91
C VAL A 419 4.93 5.95 -7.07
N VAL A 420 4.64 5.03 -6.16
CA VAL A 420 4.86 3.59 -6.37
C VAL A 420 3.63 3.03 -7.08
N TRP A 421 3.83 2.34 -8.20
CA TRP A 421 2.78 1.54 -8.82
C TRP A 421 2.80 0.13 -8.26
N SER A 422 1.67 -0.36 -7.74
CA SER A 422 1.53 -1.71 -7.20
C SER A 422 0.31 -2.39 -7.80
N CYS A 423 0.45 -3.64 -8.23
CA CYS A 423 -0.64 -4.43 -8.78
C CYS A 423 -1.38 -5.21 -7.68
N ASP A 424 -2.69 -5.06 -7.59
CA ASP A 424 -3.59 -5.92 -6.84
C ASP A 424 -4.38 -6.81 -7.82
N PRO A 425 -3.84 -7.99 -8.18
CA PRO A 425 -4.48 -8.89 -9.14
C PRO A 425 -5.61 -9.72 -8.52
N MET A 426 -6.01 -9.41 -7.28
CA MET A 426 -6.94 -10.25 -6.52
C MET A 426 -8.37 -9.72 -6.65
N HIS A 427 -8.56 -8.44 -6.28
CA HIS A 427 -9.88 -7.85 -6.12
C HIS A 427 -10.62 -7.57 -7.45
N GLY A 428 -9.91 -7.60 -8.58
CA GLY A 428 -10.50 -7.48 -9.92
C GLY A 428 -10.99 -8.81 -10.51
N ASN A 429 -10.56 -9.95 -9.95
CA ASN A 429 -10.71 -11.28 -10.56
C ASN A 429 -11.62 -12.25 -9.78
N VAL A 430 -12.45 -11.74 -8.88
CA VAL A 430 -13.41 -12.55 -8.11
C VAL A 430 -14.55 -13.03 -9.01
N ILE A 431 -14.87 -14.33 -8.93
CA ILE A 431 -16.05 -14.94 -9.53
C ILE A 431 -16.84 -15.71 -8.48
N LYS A 432 -18.10 -16.05 -8.78
CA LYS A 432 -18.89 -17.01 -8.01
C LYS A 432 -18.90 -18.34 -8.75
N ALA A 433 -18.37 -19.39 -8.12
CA ALA A 433 -18.34 -20.75 -8.64
C ALA A 433 -19.75 -21.39 -8.63
N ALA A 434 -19.91 -22.51 -9.35
CA ALA A 434 -21.22 -23.17 -9.48
C ALA A 434 -21.77 -23.67 -8.14
N ASN A 435 -20.90 -24.02 -7.20
CA ASN A 435 -21.23 -24.44 -5.84
C ASN A 435 -21.53 -23.28 -4.86
N GLY A 436 -21.57 -22.04 -5.37
CA GLY A 436 -21.93 -20.86 -4.58
C GLY A 436 -20.76 -20.15 -3.89
N TYR A 437 -19.60 -20.78 -3.78
CA TYR A 437 -18.39 -20.16 -3.23
C TYR A 437 -17.87 -19.04 -4.13
N LYS A 438 -17.33 -17.99 -3.52
CA LYS A 438 -16.48 -17.05 -4.25
C LYS A 438 -15.14 -17.72 -4.49
N THR A 439 -14.56 -17.56 -5.67
CA THR A 439 -13.19 -17.99 -5.95
C THR A 439 -12.51 -16.99 -6.88
N ARG A 440 -11.21 -17.16 -7.09
CA ARG A 440 -10.40 -16.38 -8.04
C ARG A 440 -9.60 -17.38 -8.87
N PRO A 441 -9.84 -17.48 -10.19
CA PRO A 441 -9.03 -18.33 -11.04
C PRO A 441 -7.59 -17.80 -11.08
N PHE A 442 -6.64 -18.65 -10.69
CA PHE A 442 -5.23 -18.26 -10.58
C PHE A 442 -4.66 -17.74 -11.90
N GLU A 443 -5.09 -18.30 -13.03
CA GLU A 443 -4.67 -17.81 -14.36
C GLU A 443 -5.09 -16.36 -14.61
N ARG A 444 -6.25 -15.92 -14.11
CA ARG A 444 -6.66 -14.51 -14.21
C ARG A 444 -5.79 -13.60 -13.35
N ILE A 445 -5.40 -14.08 -12.17
CA ILE A 445 -4.46 -13.37 -11.29
C ILE A 445 -3.13 -13.17 -12.02
N LEU A 446 -2.56 -14.24 -12.60
CA LEU A 446 -1.32 -14.15 -13.38
C LEU A 446 -1.46 -13.26 -14.61
N ALA A 447 -2.59 -13.34 -15.33
CA ALA A 447 -2.84 -12.53 -16.51
C ALA A 447 -2.91 -11.03 -16.19
N GLU A 448 -3.55 -10.63 -15.09
CA GLU A 448 -3.54 -9.23 -14.65
C GLU A 448 -2.12 -8.74 -14.32
N VAL A 449 -1.31 -9.57 -13.66
CA VAL A 449 0.10 -9.24 -13.39
C VAL A 449 0.88 -9.07 -14.69
N ARG A 450 0.72 -9.96 -15.68
CA ARG A 450 1.38 -9.81 -16.99
C ARG A 450 0.96 -8.51 -17.67
N GLY A 451 -0.33 -8.19 -17.67
CA GLY A 451 -0.86 -6.94 -18.22
C GLY A 451 -0.31 -5.70 -17.52
N PHE A 452 -0.19 -5.73 -16.20
CA PHE A 452 0.42 -4.65 -15.41
C PHE A 452 1.86 -4.35 -15.85
N PHE A 453 2.71 -5.38 -15.93
CA PHE A 453 4.09 -5.22 -16.41
C PHE A 453 4.15 -4.80 -17.88
N ALA A 454 3.25 -5.31 -18.74
CA ALA A 454 3.19 -4.93 -20.15
C ALA A 454 2.86 -3.45 -20.32
N VAL A 455 1.90 -2.93 -19.56
CA VAL A 455 1.55 -1.50 -19.56
C VAL A 455 2.73 -0.66 -19.10
N HIS A 456 3.35 -0.99 -17.96
CA HIS A 456 4.46 -0.18 -17.44
C HIS A 456 5.65 -0.14 -18.39
N ARG A 457 5.97 -1.28 -19.03
CA ARG A 457 6.98 -1.36 -20.08
C ARG A 457 6.64 -0.45 -21.27
N ALA A 458 5.42 -0.55 -21.79
CA ALA A 458 4.98 0.24 -22.94
C ALA A 458 4.97 1.75 -22.66
N GLU A 459 4.65 2.15 -21.43
CA GLU A 459 4.61 3.55 -20.99
C GLU A 459 5.95 4.06 -20.43
N GLY A 460 7.01 3.24 -20.43
CA GLY A 460 8.31 3.61 -19.87
C GLY A 460 8.28 3.95 -18.36
N SER A 461 7.31 3.42 -17.63
CA SER A 461 7.17 3.58 -16.17
C SER A 461 7.68 2.32 -15.44
N PHE A 462 7.64 2.32 -14.10
CA PHE A 462 8.13 1.19 -13.29
C PHE A 462 6.97 0.41 -12.69
N ALA A 463 6.92 -0.90 -12.95
CA ALA A 463 6.03 -1.82 -12.26
C ALA A 463 6.59 -2.11 -10.86
N GLY A 464 6.28 -1.23 -9.90
CA GLY A 464 7.01 -1.14 -8.62
C GLY A 464 6.63 -2.15 -7.54
N GLY A 465 5.51 -2.87 -7.67
CA GLY A 465 5.11 -3.78 -6.60
C GLY A 465 3.91 -4.67 -6.88
N ILE A 466 3.63 -5.53 -5.92
CA ILE A 466 2.47 -6.40 -5.86
C ILE A 466 1.76 -6.25 -4.51
N HIS A 467 0.44 -6.41 -4.52
CA HIS A 467 -0.44 -6.42 -3.37
C HIS A 467 -1.35 -7.66 -3.46
N ALA A 468 -1.02 -8.74 -2.75
CA ALA A 468 -1.73 -10.01 -2.85
C ALA A 468 -2.39 -10.42 -1.53
N GLU A 469 -3.54 -11.08 -1.63
CA GLU A 469 -4.19 -11.73 -0.48
C GLU A 469 -3.75 -13.19 -0.46
N MET A 470 -3.09 -13.60 0.61
CA MET A 470 -2.38 -14.87 0.70
C MET A 470 -2.29 -15.36 2.14
N THR A 471 -2.14 -16.67 2.30
CA THR A 471 -2.00 -17.30 3.61
C THR A 471 -0.97 -18.43 3.57
N GLY A 472 -0.26 -18.62 4.68
CA GLY A 472 0.61 -19.78 4.87
C GLY A 472 -0.14 -21.09 5.14
N GLN A 473 -1.45 -21.02 5.38
CA GLN A 473 -2.29 -22.19 5.60
C GLN A 473 -2.50 -22.97 4.29
N ASN A 474 -2.70 -24.29 4.41
CA ASN A 474 -2.99 -25.16 3.27
C ASN A 474 -4.48 -25.11 2.91
N VAL A 475 -4.89 -24.01 2.27
CA VAL A 475 -6.29 -23.71 1.89
C VAL A 475 -6.59 -24.00 0.42
N THR A 476 -7.87 -24.21 0.11
CA THR A 476 -8.39 -24.40 -1.26
C THR A 476 -9.36 -23.28 -1.62
N GLU A 477 -8.87 -22.04 -1.66
CA GLU A 477 -9.73 -20.85 -1.85
C GLU A 477 -9.71 -20.34 -3.30
N CYS A 478 -8.55 -20.27 -3.94
CA CYS A 478 -8.38 -19.90 -5.36
C CYS A 478 -8.25 -21.15 -6.24
N THR A 479 -8.98 -21.21 -7.35
CA THR A 479 -8.90 -22.32 -8.31
C THR A 479 -7.65 -22.25 -9.19
N GLY A 480 -7.14 -23.40 -9.65
CA GLY A 480 -5.95 -23.51 -10.50
C GLY A 480 -4.62 -23.51 -9.73
N GLY A 481 -3.56 -23.03 -10.38
CA GLY A 481 -2.17 -23.13 -9.93
C GLY A 481 -1.59 -24.55 -10.10
N ALA A 482 -0.33 -24.74 -9.73
CA ALA A 482 0.38 -26.01 -9.89
C ALA A 482 -0.29 -27.21 -9.19
N VAL A 483 -1.07 -26.97 -8.13
CA VAL A 483 -1.82 -28.01 -7.38
C VAL A 483 -3.18 -28.33 -8.04
N ALA A 484 -3.58 -27.56 -9.07
CA ALA A 484 -4.82 -27.74 -9.82
C ALA A 484 -6.08 -27.79 -8.92
N VAL A 485 -6.23 -26.79 -8.04
CA VAL A 485 -7.42 -26.68 -7.16
C VAL A 485 -8.68 -26.55 -8.03
N THR A 486 -9.61 -27.48 -7.90
CA THR A 486 -10.87 -27.51 -8.65
C THR A 486 -11.99 -26.79 -7.88
N GLU A 487 -13.09 -26.47 -8.56
CA GLU A 487 -14.28 -25.91 -7.88
C GLU A 487 -14.82 -26.85 -6.81
N GLN A 488 -14.76 -28.17 -7.03
CA GLN A 488 -15.20 -29.18 -6.06
C GLN A 488 -14.34 -29.15 -4.80
N ALA A 489 -13.02 -29.01 -4.95
CA ALA A 489 -12.07 -28.97 -3.84
C ALA A 489 -12.18 -27.69 -2.99
N LEU A 490 -12.95 -26.68 -3.42
CA LEU A 490 -13.16 -25.46 -2.63
C LEU A 490 -13.76 -25.78 -1.26
N ALA A 491 -14.72 -26.73 -1.21
CA ALA A 491 -15.40 -27.08 0.04
C ALA A 491 -14.49 -27.75 1.07
N ASP A 492 -13.30 -28.25 0.67
CA ASP A 492 -12.43 -29.03 1.54
C ASP A 492 -11.81 -28.17 2.65
N ARG A 493 -11.32 -26.96 2.30
CA ARG A 493 -10.54 -26.08 3.19
C ARG A 493 -10.75 -24.60 2.85
N TYR A 494 -12.01 -24.19 2.74
CA TYR A 494 -12.40 -22.78 2.59
C TYR A 494 -12.47 -22.11 3.97
N HIS A 495 -11.37 -21.48 4.38
CA HIS A 495 -11.25 -20.91 5.73
C HIS A 495 -11.46 -19.39 5.77
N THR A 496 -11.50 -18.73 4.60
CA THR A 496 -11.85 -17.31 4.53
C THR A 496 -13.36 -17.10 4.58
N TYR A 497 -13.77 -16.12 5.38
CA TYR A 497 -15.13 -15.60 5.38
C TYR A 497 -15.32 -14.40 4.46
N CYS A 498 -14.20 -13.95 3.89
CA CYS A 498 -14.10 -12.71 3.17
C CYS A 498 -13.92 -12.98 1.69
N ASP A 499 -12.70 -12.80 1.18
CA ASP A 499 -12.39 -13.12 -0.19
C ASP A 499 -11.33 -14.25 -0.25
N PRO A 500 -11.28 -15.02 -1.37
CA PRO A 500 -10.38 -16.16 -1.55
C PRO A 500 -8.90 -15.78 -1.56
N ARG A 501 -8.08 -16.36 -0.69
CA ARG A 501 -6.63 -16.11 -0.59
C ARG A 501 -5.85 -17.08 -1.48
N LEU A 502 -4.67 -16.67 -1.92
CA LEU A 502 -3.67 -17.60 -2.45
C LEU A 502 -3.17 -18.49 -1.31
N ASN A 503 -3.11 -19.80 -1.53
CA ASN A 503 -2.31 -20.66 -0.65
C ASN A 503 -0.81 -20.43 -0.93
N ALA A 504 0.07 -21.01 -0.10
CA ALA A 504 1.49 -20.73 -0.27
C ALA A 504 2.09 -21.25 -1.59
N GLY A 505 1.52 -22.32 -2.17
CA GLY A 505 1.99 -22.87 -3.45
C GLY A 505 1.72 -21.90 -4.60
N GLN A 506 0.49 -21.39 -4.66
CA GLN A 506 0.09 -20.35 -5.60
C GLN A 506 0.86 -19.04 -5.37
N SER A 507 1.11 -18.68 -4.10
CA SER A 507 1.89 -17.48 -3.75
C SER A 507 3.33 -17.57 -4.26
N LEU A 508 3.94 -18.75 -4.15
CA LEU A 508 5.30 -18.99 -4.61
C LEU A 508 5.37 -19.01 -6.15
N GLU A 509 4.39 -19.62 -6.81
CA GLU A 509 4.25 -19.60 -8.27
C GLU A 509 4.11 -18.16 -8.80
N LEU A 510 3.33 -17.32 -8.11
CA LEU A 510 3.24 -15.89 -8.40
C LEU A 510 4.60 -15.18 -8.23
N ALA A 511 5.37 -15.49 -7.18
CA ALA A 511 6.70 -14.90 -6.99
C ALA A 511 7.68 -15.25 -8.12
N PHE A 512 7.64 -16.48 -8.64
CA PHE A 512 8.43 -16.85 -9.80
C PHE A 512 8.03 -16.08 -11.06
N LEU A 513 6.72 -15.93 -11.32
CA LEU A 513 6.27 -15.09 -12.42
C LEU A 513 6.75 -13.65 -12.29
N LEU A 514 6.60 -13.05 -11.11
CA LEU A 514 7.04 -11.69 -10.84
C LEU A 514 8.55 -11.53 -11.04
N ALA A 515 9.34 -12.49 -10.59
CA ALA A 515 10.78 -12.55 -10.81
C ALA A 515 11.15 -12.57 -12.30
N GLU A 516 10.44 -13.35 -13.13
CA GLU A 516 10.62 -13.37 -14.58
C GLU A 516 10.28 -12.00 -15.21
N MET A 517 9.14 -11.41 -14.83
CA MET A 517 8.69 -10.11 -15.36
C MET A 517 9.64 -8.97 -14.97
N LEU A 518 10.08 -8.91 -13.71
CA LEU A 518 11.04 -7.93 -13.22
C LEU A 518 12.39 -8.03 -13.93
N ASN A 519 12.86 -9.26 -14.17
CA ASN A 519 14.12 -9.44 -14.90
C ASN A 519 14.05 -8.93 -16.34
N ALA A 520 12.93 -9.14 -17.02
CA ALA A 520 12.72 -8.60 -18.35
C ALA A 520 12.72 -7.06 -18.33
N GLU A 521 12.04 -6.44 -17.36
CA GLU A 521 11.98 -4.98 -17.20
C GLU A 521 13.36 -4.39 -16.87
N MET A 522 14.11 -4.99 -15.95
CA MET A 522 15.44 -4.51 -15.59
C MET A 522 16.45 -4.67 -16.72
N ALA A 523 16.33 -5.72 -17.53
CA ALA A 523 17.15 -5.88 -18.73
C ALA A 523 16.88 -4.79 -19.76
N GLU A 524 15.62 -4.42 -19.97
CA GLU A 524 15.22 -3.35 -20.88
C GLU A 524 15.69 -1.97 -20.42
N ARG A 525 15.53 -1.67 -19.13
CA ARG A 525 16.04 -0.43 -18.52
C ARG A 525 17.56 -0.30 -18.65
N ARG A 526 18.30 -1.38 -18.42
CA ARG A 526 19.76 -1.40 -18.63
C ARG A 526 20.12 -1.15 -20.11
N ARG A 527 19.36 -1.70 -21.05
CA ARG A 527 19.54 -1.43 -22.49
C ARG A 527 19.22 0.01 -22.87
N ALA A 528 18.22 0.64 -22.25
CA ALA A 528 17.86 2.04 -22.52
C ALA A 528 18.83 3.05 -21.89
N ALA A 529 19.55 2.65 -20.84
CA ALA A 529 20.53 3.49 -20.15
C ALA A 529 21.96 3.39 -20.72
N ALA A 530 22.26 2.32 -21.48
CA ALA A 530 23.52 2.10 -22.18
C ALA A 530 23.48 2.76 -23.57
#